data_AF-A0A1Y2A5W3-F1
#
_entry.id   AF-A0A1Y2A5W3-F1
#
_cell.length_a   1.000
_cell.length_b   1.000
_cell.length_c   1.000
_cell.angle_alpha   90.00
_cell.angle_beta   90.00
_cell.angle_gamma   90.00
#
_symmetry.space_group_name_H-M   'P 1'
#
loop_
_entity.id
_entity.type
_entity.pdbx_description
1 polymer ?
#
loop_
_entity_poly.entity_id
_entity_poly.type
_entity_poly.pdbx_seq_one_letter_code
_entity_poly.pdbx_strand_id
1 'polypeptide(L)'
;MPPQPPHAILPDPLPLPPISAVTKTTTYNYYGPISPSLSTSSSTFLSTCTNTNPQDAARTITAFLLASQKDCLGTAEQKAACWLTVRVSKPSDAFQVPRWHQDGVMFPYDEGREGVVRSKYALTLAGPRTLILEGEQGGDVLRTLKEGEERYYWWRGKGNGDGKREQKPSDEDLYEAEDLLRNWLAEEFKDKKRVSLEEGQVVRFSWGREDSPVHSEPDLVGDRVFVTVLFGSEREVRSMCEWRCAEYGKVEW
;
A
#
# COMPACT_ATOMS: atom_id res chain seq x y z
N MET A 1 8.48 17.08 -17.55
CA MET A 1 8.12 15.66 -17.63
C MET A 1 6.61 15.57 -17.73
N PRO A 2 6.03 14.70 -18.58
CA PRO A 2 4.59 14.50 -18.59
C PRO A 2 4.12 14.04 -17.19
N PRO A 3 2.88 14.37 -16.78
CA PRO A 3 2.36 13.97 -15.48
C PRO A 3 2.31 12.44 -15.39
N GLN A 4 2.87 11.87 -14.33
CA GLN A 4 2.81 10.44 -14.05
C GLN A 4 1.37 10.09 -13.65
N PRO A 5 0.71 9.09 -14.27
CA PRO A 5 -0.68 8.77 -13.96
C PRO A 5 -0.81 8.21 -12.53
N PRO A 6 -2.00 8.36 -11.89
CA PRO A 6 -2.23 7.94 -10.51
C PRO A 6 -1.97 6.46 -10.24
N HIS A 7 -2.06 5.61 -11.26
CA HIS A 7 -1.54 4.25 -11.22
C HIS A 7 -0.93 3.85 -12.56
N ALA A 8 -0.11 2.81 -12.54
CA ALA A 8 0.40 2.14 -13.72
C ALA A 8 0.78 0.69 -13.39
N ILE A 9 0.71 -0.17 -14.39
CA ILE A 9 1.33 -1.49 -14.36
C ILE A 9 2.69 -1.36 -15.04
N LEU A 10 3.76 -1.78 -14.38
CA LEU A 10 5.08 -1.79 -15.00
C LEU A 10 5.11 -2.88 -16.11
N PRO A 11 5.75 -2.60 -17.26
CA PRO A 11 5.58 -3.40 -18.47
C PRO A 11 6.18 -4.81 -18.38
N ASP A 12 7.23 -4.99 -17.57
CA ASP A 12 7.99 -6.24 -17.49
C ASP A 12 7.59 -7.02 -16.23
N PRO A 13 6.88 -8.16 -16.36
CA PRO A 13 6.62 -9.05 -15.24
C PRO A 13 7.93 -9.62 -14.67
N LEU A 14 7.99 -9.70 -13.35
CA LEU A 14 9.15 -10.23 -12.64
C LEU A 14 9.03 -11.73 -12.44
N PRO A 15 10.15 -12.49 -12.50
CA PRO A 15 10.14 -13.90 -12.12
C PRO A 15 9.80 -14.01 -10.64
N LEU A 16 8.78 -14.81 -10.31
CA LEU A 16 8.36 -15.03 -8.92
C LEU A 16 9.09 -16.24 -8.32
N PRO A 17 9.40 -16.21 -7.01
CA PRO A 17 9.94 -17.36 -6.33
C PRO A 17 8.84 -18.42 -6.17
N PRO A 18 9.18 -19.73 -6.21
CA PRO A 18 8.20 -20.78 -5.96
C PRO A 18 7.77 -20.74 -4.49
N ILE A 19 6.57 -20.24 -4.23
CA ILE A 19 5.92 -20.25 -2.91
C ILE A 19 4.62 -21.03 -3.05
N SER A 20 4.52 -22.17 -2.38
CA SER A 20 3.30 -22.99 -2.36
C SER A 20 2.68 -23.11 -0.97
N ALA A 21 3.38 -22.64 0.08
CA ALA A 21 2.87 -22.65 1.44
C ALA A 21 3.48 -21.52 2.28
N VAL A 22 2.64 -20.90 3.09
CA VAL A 22 2.98 -20.04 4.22
C VAL A 22 2.94 -20.88 5.50
N THR A 23 3.81 -20.62 6.48
CA THR A 23 3.80 -21.33 7.77
C THR A 23 3.17 -20.49 8.89
N LYS A 24 3.21 -19.16 8.81
CA LYS A 24 2.61 -18.25 9.79
C LYS A 24 2.22 -16.90 9.16
N THR A 25 1.18 -16.28 9.71
CA THR A 25 0.85 -14.87 9.42
C THR A 25 1.85 -13.97 10.15
N THR A 26 2.55 -13.10 9.43
CA THR A 26 3.54 -12.19 9.98
C THR A 26 3.82 -11.06 8.98
N THR A 27 4.49 -10.00 9.42
CA THR A 27 4.85 -8.87 8.57
C THR A 27 6.29 -8.47 8.83
N TYR A 28 7.07 -8.33 7.76
CA TYR A 28 8.36 -7.66 7.77
C TYR A 28 8.16 -6.19 7.44
N ASN A 29 8.75 -5.31 8.23
CA ASN A 29 8.90 -3.89 7.92
C ASN A 29 10.36 -3.47 8.01
N TYR A 30 10.75 -2.61 7.08
CA TYR A 30 12.04 -1.96 7.07
C TYR A 30 11.89 -0.51 6.59
N TYR A 31 12.42 0.41 7.38
CA TYR A 31 12.45 1.84 7.08
C TYR A 31 13.90 2.28 7.07
N GLY A 32 14.53 2.46 5.91
CA GLY A 32 15.96 2.72 5.89
C GLY A 32 16.59 2.84 4.52
N PRO A 33 17.94 2.94 4.46
CA PRO A 33 18.68 3.06 3.22
C PRO A 33 18.49 1.84 2.32
N ILE A 34 18.38 2.08 1.02
CA ILE A 34 18.37 0.99 0.04
C ILE A 34 19.79 0.45 -0.08
N SER A 35 19.95 -0.84 0.19
CA SER A 35 21.25 -1.50 0.11
C SER A 35 21.08 -2.97 -0.28
N PRO A 36 22.14 -3.62 -0.80
CA PRO A 36 22.07 -5.03 -1.19
C PRO A 36 21.65 -5.98 -0.04
N SER A 37 21.93 -5.62 1.22
CA SER A 37 21.54 -6.42 2.39
C SER A 37 20.02 -6.45 2.62
N LEU A 38 19.26 -5.49 2.08
CA LEU A 38 17.81 -5.45 2.21
C LEU A 38 17.12 -6.63 1.51
N SER A 39 17.62 -7.02 0.34
CA SER A 39 17.15 -8.23 -0.35
C SER A 39 17.50 -9.49 0.45
N THR A 40 18.66 -9.52 1.11
CA THR A 40 19.09 -10.64 1.96
C THR A 40 18.24 -10.77 3.20
N SER A 41 17.94 -9.68 3.92
CA SER A 41 17.14 -9.72 5.14
C SER A 41 15.68 -10.10 4.85
N SER A 42 15.07 -9.50 3.82
CA SER A 42 13.69 -9.80 3.43
C SER A 42 13.50 -11.21 2.87
N SER A 43 14.48 -11.74 2.12
CA SER A 43 14.47 -13.13 1.67
C SER A 43 14.69 -14.13 2.81
N THR A 44 15.57 -13.80 3.77
CA THR A 44 15.74 -14.60 5.00
C THR A 44 14.41 -14.65 5.75
N PHE A 45 13.76 -13.50 5.97
CA PHE A 45 12.42 -13.45 6.55
C PHE A 45 11.43 -14.38 5.82
N LEU A 46 11.32 -14.25 4.49
CA LEU A 46 10.43 -15.08 3.68
C LEU A 46 10.68 -16.58 3.86
N SER A 47 11.94 -17.00 3.96
CA SER A 47 12.28 -18.41 4.18
C SER A 47 11.90 -18.95 5.56
N THR A 48 11.69 -18.08 6.56
CA THR A 48 11.21 -18.50 7.89
C THR A 48 9.69 -18.67 7.96
N CYS A 49 8.96 -18.03 7.05
CA CYS A 49 7.49 -17.97 7.07
C CYS A 49 6.85 -18.58 5.81
N THR A 50 7.64 -19.10 4.88
CA THR A 50 7.19 -19.77 3.64
C THR A 50 8.12 -20.93 3.28
N ASN A 51 7.79 -21.70 2.25
CA ASN A 51 8.64 -22.76 1.71
C ASN A 51 9.60 -22.32 0.60
N THR A 52 9.77 -21.02 0.36
CA THR A 52 10.68 -20.51 -0.69
C THR A 52 12.15 -20.74 -0.34
N ASN A 53 12.96 -20.92 -1.38
CA ASN A 53 14.41 -20.77 -1.27
C ASN A 53 14.77 -19.28 -1.09
N PRO A 54 15.65 -18.91 -0.12
CA PRO A 54 16.10 -17.53 0.07
C PRO A 54 16.74 -16.90 -1.18
N GLN A 55 17.46 -17.66 -1.99
CA GLN A 55 18.11 -17.14 -3.21
C GLN A 55 17.09 -16.73 -4.26
N ASP A 56 16.04 -17.53 -4.46
CA ASP A 56 14.95 -17.20 -5.38
C ASP A 56 14.20 -15.94 -4.91
N ALA A 57 13.85 -15.90 -3.62
CA ALA A 57 13.21 -14.73 -3.04
C ALA A 57 14.11 -13.48 -3.15
N ALA A 58 15.41 -13.59 -2.89
CA ALA A 58 16.35 -12.48 -3.00
C ALA A 58 16.45 -11.94 -4.43
N ARG A 59 16.46 -12.83 -5.44
CA ARG A 59 16.46 -12.43 -6.86
C ARG A 59 15.21 -11.62 -7.21
N THR A 60 14.04 -12.10 -6.82
CA THR A 60 12.77 -11.41 -7.09
C THR A 60 12.67 -10.07 -6.35
N ILE A 61 13.01 -10.02 -5.06
CA ILE A 61 12.99 -8.77 -4.29
C ILE A 61 13.98 -7.75 -4.87
N THR A 62 15.16 -8.20 -5.29
CA THR A 62 16.15 -7.32 -5.94
C THR A 62 15.59 -6.76 -7.25
N ALA A 63 15.01 -7.60 -8.10
CA ALA A 63 14.39 -7.16 -9.35
C ALA A 63 13.23 -6.18 -9.10
N PHE A 64 12.41 -6.45 -8.08
CA PHE A 64 11.30 -5.58 -7.66
C PHE A 64 11.79 -4.20 -7.20
N LEU A 65 12.80 -4.15 -6.33
CA LEU A 65 13.38 -2.90 -5.85
C LEU A 65 13.99 -2.09 -7.00
N LEU A 66 14.76 -2.74 -7.89
CA LEU A 66 15.39 -2.08 -9.05
C LEU A 66 14.35 -1.52 -10.03
N ALA A 67 13.35 -2.31 -10.41
CA ALA A 67 12.30 -1.88 -11.33
C ALA A 67 11.50 -0.71 -10.75
N SER A 68 11.12 -0.81 -9.48
CA SER A 68 10.33 0.22 -8.78
C SER A 68 11.14 1.51 -8.56
N GLN A 69 12.42 1.40 -8.20
CA GLN A 69 13.28 2.57 -8.00
C GLN A 69 13.57 3.29 -9.33
N LYS A 70 13.68 2.53 -10.44
CA LYS A 70 13.84 3.08 -11.79
C LYS A 70 12.62 3.88 -12.25
N ASP A 71 11.40 3.38 -11.98
CA ASP A 71 10.16 4.10 -12.32
C ASP A 71 9.88 5.30 -11.40
N CYS A 72 10.34 5.23 -10.15
CA CYS A 72 10.08 6.28 -9.17
C CYS A 72 10.72 7.63 -9.54
N LEU A 73 9.95 8.71 -9.43
CA LEU A 73 10.40 10.06 -9.73
C LEU A 73 11.35 10.62 -8.66
N GLY A 74 12.42 11.26 -9.11
CA GLY A 74 13.41 11.94 -8.26
C GLY A 74 14.85 11.55 -8.59
N THR A 75 15.80 12.26 -7.99
CA THR A 75 17.23 11.93 -8.05
C THR A 75 17.56 10.68 -7.22
N ALA A 76 18.81 10.24 -7.26
CA ALA A 76 19.26 9.11 -6.45
C ALA A 76 19.14 9.40 -4.95
N GLU A 77 19.52 10.61 -4.51
CA GLU A 77 19.46 11.07 -3.13
C GLU A 77 18.01 11.15 -2.63
N GLN A 78 17.12 11.63 -3.51
CA GLN A 78 15.68 11.75 -3.29
C GLN A 78 14.93 10.42 -3.20
N LYS A 79 15.62 9.32 -3.52
CA LYS A 79 15.12 7.93 -3.49
C LYS A 79 16.11 7.00 -2.80
N ALA A 80 16.94 7.53 -1.90
CA ALA A 80 18.02 6.78 -1.26
C ALA A 80 17.53 5.88 -0.12
N ALA A 81 16.36 6.17 0.43
CA ALA A 81 15.73 5.40 1.48
C ALA A 81 14.38 4.84 1.02
N CYS A 82 13.91 3.81 1.72
CA CYS A 82 12.62 3.21 1.45
C CYS A 82 11.91 2.73 2.72
N TRP A 83 10.60 2.59 2.58
CA TRP A 83 9.79 1.72 3.43
C TRP A 83 9.46 0.46 2.62
N LEU A 84 10.07 -0.67 2.99
CA LEU A 84 9.77 -1.99 2.43
C LEU A 84 8.93 -2.78 3.42
N THR A 85 7.78 -3.29 2.95
CA THR A 85 6.92 -4.20 3.71
C THR A 85 6.78 -5.52 2.97
N VAL A 86 6.88 -6.62 3.70
CA VAL A 86 6.44 -7.94 3.22
C VAL A 86 5.38 -8.45 4.18
N ARG A 87 4.13 -8.51 3.72
CA ARG A 87 3.00 -9.06 4.48
C ARG A 87 2.75 -10.49 4.04
N VAL A 88 2.77 -11.39 5.00
CA VAL A 88 2.53 -12.83 4.82
C VAL A 88 1.27 -13.19 5.60
N SER A 89 0.28 -13.75 4.90
CA SER A 89 -1.03 -14.04 5.47
C SER A 89 -1.46 -15.47 5.19
N LYS A 90 -2.02 -16.11 6.22
CA LYS A 90 -2.89 -17.28 6.08
C LYS A 90 -4.30 -16.88 5.64
N PRO A 91 -5.12 -17.84 5.16
CA PRO A 91 -6.51 -17.58 4.86
C PRO A 91 -7.25 -17.01 6.08
N SER A 92 -8.09 -16.01 5.85
CA SER A 92 -8.93 -15.41 6.88
C SER A 92 -10.11 -14.66 6.27
N ASP A 93 -11.11 -14.38 7.10
CA ASP A 93 -12.28 -13.56 6.77
C ASP A 93 -12.03 -12.05 6.88
N ALA A 94 -10.83 -11.65 7.34
CA ALA A 94 -10.48 -10.26 7.60
C ALA A 94 -10.68 -9.34 6.39
N PHE A 95 -10.67 -9.87 5.16
CA PHE A 95 -10.93 -9.15 3.91
C PHE A 95 -12.01 -9.80 3.03
N GLN A 96 -12.89 -10.62 3.62
CA GLN A 96 -14.05 -11.18 2.92
C GLN A 96 -14.91 -10.06 2.31
N VAL A 97 -15.10 -8.97 3.06
CA VAL A 97 -15.60 -7.70 2.55
C VAL A 97 -14.39 -6.81 2.21
N PRO A 98 -14.19 -6.34 0.97
CA PRO A 98 -13.05 -5.48 0.66
C PRO A 98 -13.06 -4.20 1.49
N ARG A 99 -11.88 -3.78 1.98
CA ARG A 99 -11.66 -2.49 2.63
C ARG A 99 -11.16 -1.49 1.59
N TRP A 100 -12.08 -0.93 0.81
CA TRP A 100 -11.77 0.07 -0.20
C TRP A 100 -11.31 1.38 0.45
N HIS A 101 -10.14 1.88 0.06
CA HIS A 101 -9.59 3.12 0.59
C HIS A 101 -8.61 3.79 -0.40
N GLN A 102 -8.31 5.07 -0.14
CA GLN A 102 -7.13 5.75 -0.68
C GLN A 102 -6.02 5.77 0.37
N ASP A 103 -4.79 5.59 -0.08
CA ASP A 103 -3.62 5.79 0.77
C ASP A 103 -3.44 7.31 1.01
N GLY A 104 -3.40 7.71 2.28
CA GLY A 104 -3.16 9.11 2.68
C GLY A 104 -1.71 9.55 2.49
N VAL A 105 -1.36 10.72 3.04
CA VAL A 105 0.04 11.18 3.08
C VAL A 105 0.87 10.24 3.94
N MET A 106 1.92 9.65 3.37
CA MET A 106 2.75 8.62 4.04
C MET A 106 3.92 9.21 4.83
N PHE A 107 4.39 10.39 4.43
CA PHE A 107 5.41 11.19 5.10
C PHE A 107 5.32 12.64 4.60
N PRO A 108 5.82 13.63 5.35
CA PRO A 108 5.91 15.00 4.87
C PRO A 108 6.82 15.09 3.64
N TYR A 109 6.49 15.97 2.71
CA TYR A 109 7.30 16.21 1.54
C TYR A 109 8.60 16.93 1.92
N ASP A 110 9.69 16.57 1.28
CA ASP A 110 10.82 17.49 1.18
C ASP A 110 10.39 18.80 0.51
N GLU A 111 10.86 19.93 1.06
CA GLU A 111 10.59 21.27 0.53
C GLU A 111 10.86 21.36 -0.98
N GLY A 112 9.88 21.90 -1.71
CA GLY A 112 9.94 22.05 -3.17
C GLY A 112 9.62 20.76 -3.95
N ARG A 113 9.21 19.68 -3.28
CA ARG A 113 8.81 18.41 -3.89
C ARG A 113 7.33 18.07 -3.73
N GLU A 114 6.50 19.02 -3.30
CA GLU A 114 5.07 18.85 -3.08
C GLU A 114 4.32 18.49 -4.37
N GLY A 115 4.83 18.97 -5.53
CA GLY A 115 4.27 18.66 -6.84
C GLY A 115 4.66 17.29 -7.41
N VAL A 116 5.58 16.56 -6.76
CA VAL A 116 6.02 15.24 -7.24
C VAL A 116 4.97 14.19 -6.90
N VAL A 117 4.55 13.41 -7.90
CA VAL A 117 3.68 12.26 -7.68
C VAL A 117 4.46 11.20 -6.89
N ARG A 118 4.10 11.03 -5.62
CA ARG A 118 4.66 9.97 -4.78
C ARG A 118 3.87 8.70 -4.98
N SER A 119 4.60 7.60 -5.04
CA SER A 119 4.03 6.31 -5.38
C SER A 119 4.47 5.22 -4.41
N LYS A 120 3.56 4.27 -4.23
CA LYS A 120 3.79 2.97 -3.62
C LYS A 120 3.78 1.94 -4.75
N TYR A 121 4.74 1.03 -4.68
CA TYR A 121 4.87 -0.07 -5.62
C TYR A 121 4.50 -1.34 -4.90
N ALA A 122 3.77 -2.22 -5.56
CA ALA A 122 3.28 -3.45 -4.98
C ALA A 122 3.48 -4.64 -5.93
N LEU A 123 3.83 -5.78 -5.34
CA LEU A 123 3.98 -7.06 -6.02
C LEU A 123 3.37 -8.15 -5.14
N THR A 124 2.60 -9.05 -5.77
CA THR A 124 2.10 -10.26 -5.09
C THR A 124 2.99 -11.42 -5.49
N LEU A 125 3.77 -11.96 -4.55
CA LEU A 125 4.65 -13.11 -4.79
C LEU A 125 3.87 -14.42 -4.81
N ALA A 126 2.79 -14.50 -4.03
CA ALA A 126 1.89 -15.65 -3.97
C ALA A 126 0.49 -15.22 -3.53
N GLY A 127 -0.52 -15.92 -4.03
CA GLY A 127 -1.93 -15.73 -3.65
C GLY A 127 -2.67 -14.66 -4.45
N PRO A 128 -3.86 -14.24 -3.97
CA PRO A 128 -4.69 -13.24 -4.63
C PRO A 128 -4.02 -11.86 -4.72
N ARG A 129 -4.22 -11.16 -5.84
CA ARG A 129 -3.58 -9.87 -6.15
C ARG A 129 -4.36 -8.72 -5.51
N THR A 130 -3.67 -7.62 -5.23
CA THR A 130 -4.33 -6.41 -4.71
C THR A 130 -5.40 -5.93 -5.68
N LEU A 131 -6.52 -5.47 -5.15
CA LEU A 131 -7.61 -4.93 -5.94
C LEU A 131 -7.40 -3.43 -6.12
N ILE A 132 -7.51 -2.93 -7.34
CA ILE A 132 -7.48 -1.49 -7.65
C ILE A 132 -8.65 -1.20 -8.57
N LEU A 133 -9.48 -0.22 -8.22
CA LEU A 133 -10.56 0.22 -9.08
C LEU A 133 -10.01 1.02 -10.25
N GLU A 134 -10.53 0.77 -11.45
CA GLU A 134 -10.21 1.61 -12.61
C GLU A 134 -10.84 2.99 -12.39
N GLY A 135 -10.04 4.05 -12.56
CA GLY A 135 -10.56 5.40 -12.59
C GLY A 135 -11.39 5.61 -13.84
N GLU A 136 -12.72 5.59 -13.72
CA GLU A 136 -13.61 5.92 -14.85
C GLU A 136 -13.45 7.40 -15.26
N GLN A 137 -13.64 7.69 -16.55
CA GLN A 137 -13.77 9.08 -17.01
C GLN A 137 -14.95 9.73 -16.27
N GLY A 138 -14.67 10.66 -15.35
CA GLY A 138 -15.69 11.36 -14.56
C GLY A 138 -15.52 11.29 -13.03
N GLY A 139 -14.53 10.55 -12.53
CA GLY A 139 -14.16 10.55 -11.10
C GLY A 139 -15.22 9.93 -10.18
N ASP A 140 -16.07 9.06 -10.72
CA ASP A 140 -17.21 8.47 -10.00
C ASP A 140 -16.77 7.70 -8.75
N VAL A 141 -15.74 6.83 -8.88
CA VAL A 141 -15.18 6.07 -7.77
C VAL A 141 -14.73 6.96 -6.59
N LEU A 142 -14.07 8.08 -6.87
CA LEU A 142 -13.59 9.01 -5.84
C LEU A 142 -14.75 9.77 -5.18
N ARG A 143 -15.76 10.12 -5.97
CA ARG A 143 -16.98 10.76 -5.48
C ARG A 143 -17.76 9.84 -4.55
N THR A 144 -17.96 8.57 -4.95
CA THR A 144 -18.61 7.55 -4.12
C THR A 144 -17.84 7.33 -2.83
N LEU A 145 -16.50 7.22 -2.89
CA LEU A 145 -15.68 7.09 -1.68
C LEU A 145 -15.91 8.26 -0.72
N LYS A 146 -15.83 9.49 -1.24
CA LYS A 146 -16.03 10.71 -0.45
C LYS A 146 -17.44 10.81 0.12
N GLU A 147 -18.46 10.45 -0.65
CA GLU A 147 -19.85 10.40 -0.18
C GLU A 147 -19.99 9.41 0.99
N GLY A 148 -19.38 8.23 0.87
CA GLY A 148 -19.33 7.26 1.98
C GLY A 148 -18.64 7.85 3.20
N GLU A 149 -17.45 8.43 3.05
CA GLU A 149 -16.73 9.04 4.17
C GLU A 149 -17.54 10.17 4.84
N GLU A 150 -18.17 11.05 4.07
CA GLU A 150 -19.03 12.13 4.59
C GLU A 150 -20.28 11.58 5.31
N ARG A 151 -20.82 10.47 4.80
CA ARG A 151 -22.00 9.82 5.37
C ARG A 151 -21.72 9.11 6.69
N TYR A 152 -20.60 8.38 6.78
CA TYR A 152 -20.31 7.51 7.92
C TYR A 152 -19.34 8.13 8.93
N TYR A 153 -18.42 9.00 8.51
CA TYR A 153 -17.55 9.76 9.40
C TYR A 153 -18.16 11.14 9.72
N TRP A 154 -19.32 11.15 10.36
CA TRP A 154 -20.07 12.37 10.70
C TRP A 154 -19.24 13.42 11.46
N TRP A 155 -18.26 12.98 12.25
CA TRP A 155 -17.34 13.86 13.00
C TRP A 155 -16.27 14.53 12.14
N ARG A 156 -16.13 14.18 10.86
CA ARG A 156 -15.25 14.86 9.89
C ARG A 156 -15.96 16.02 9.17
N GLY A 157 -17.26 16.19 9.35
CA GLY A 157 -18.01 17.34 8.85
C GLY A 157 -17.46 18.66 9.39
N LYS A 158 -17.62 19.76 8.67
CA LYS A 158 -17.25 21.08 9.18
C LYS A 158 -18.12 21.42 10.38
N GLY A 159 -17.49 21.69 11.52
CA GLY A 159 -18.10 22.32 12.68
C GLY A 159 -19.16 23.34 12.31
N ASN A 160 -20.41 23.02 12.64
CA ASN A 160 -21.48 24.01 12.68
C ASN A 160 -20.95 25.16 13.54
N GLY A 161 -20.96 26.38 13.01
CA GLY A 161 -20.38 27.60 13.58
C GLY A 161 -20.97 28.06 14.92
N ASP A 162 -21.51 27.15 15.71
CA ASP A 162 -22.33 27.38 16.89
C ASP A 162 -21.55 27.20 18.20
N GLY A 163 -20.22 27.04 18.14
CA GLY A 163 -19.36 26.98 19.32
C GLY A 163 -19.61 25.79 20.26
N LYS A 164 -20.45 24.82 19.88
CA LYS A 164 -20.57 23.54 20.56
C LYS A 164 -19.37 22.69 20.16
N ARG A 165 -18.54 22.30 21.13
CA ARG A 165 -17.47 21.32 20.92
C ARG A 165 -18.10 20.10 20.24
N GLU A 166 -17.70 19.84 19.00
CA GLU A 166 -18.03 18.58 18.33
C GLU A 166 -17.59 17.45 19.25
N GLN A 167 -18.54 16.58 19.60
CA GLN A 167 -18.25 15.43 20.43
C GLN A 167 -17.30 14.55 19.64
N LYS A 168 -16.10 14.29 20.20
CA LYS A 168 -15.17 13.34 19.62
C LYS A 168 -15.84 11.95 19.61
N PRO A 169 -15.79 11.20 18.51
CA PRO A 169 -16.33 9.84 18.48
C PRO A 169 -15.62 8.98 19.53
N SER A 170 -16.35 8.04 20.12
CA SER A 170 -15.78 6.95 20.92
C SER A 170 -15.10 5.92 20.01
N ASP A 171 -14.31 5.02 20.58
CA ASP A 171 -13.69 3.93 19.81
C ASP A 171 -14.75 3.03 19.17
N GLU A 172 -15.88 2.80 19.85
CA GLU A 172 -17.02 2.04 19.30
C GLU A 172 -17.63 2.74 18.08
N ASP A 173 -17.83 4.06 18.14
CA ASP A 173 -18.31 4.85 16.99
C ASP A 173 -17.35 4.77 15.80
N LEU A 174 -16.04 4.75 16.06
CA LEU A 174 -15.02 4.62 15.02
C LEU A 174 -15.12 3.25 14.33
N TYR A 175 -15.19 2.16 15.11
CA TYR A 175 -15.31 0.81 14.56
C TYR A 175 -16.62 0.61 13.78
N GLU A 176 -17.74 1.07 14.32
CA GLU A 176 -19.04 0.97 13.65
C GLU A 176 -19.03 1.72 12.32
N ALA A 177 -18.53 2.95 12.31
CA ALA A 177 -18.46 3.73 11.08
C ALA A 177 -17.53 3.11 10.03
N GLU A 178 -16.39 2.54 10.43
CA GLU A 178 -15.49 1.82 9.53
C GLU A 178 -16.19 0.61 8.91
N ASP A 179 -16.93 -0.18 9.70
CA ASP A 179 -17.66 -1.34 9.20
C ASP A 179 -18.85 -0.95 8.30
N LEU A 180 -19.58 0.10 8.65
CA LEU A 180 -20.66 0.64 7.81
C LEU A 180 -20.14 1.15 6.47
N LEU A 181 -19.07 1.95 6.49
CA LEU A 181 -18.43 2.44 5.26
C LEU A 181 -17.93 1.27 4.41
N ARG A 182 -17.24 0.31 5.03
CA ARG A 182 -16.68 -0.85 4.34
C ARG A 182 -17.75 -1.67 3.62
N ASN A 183 -18.85 -1.99 4.31
CA ASN A 183 -19.96 -2.74 3.73
C ASN A 183 -20.64 -1.97 2.60
N TRP A 184 -20.86 -0.66 2.79
CA TRP A 184 -21.47 0.18 1.78
C TRP A 184 -20.61 0.28 0.51
N LEU A 185 -19.30 0.57 0.65
CA LEU A 185 -18.39 0.63 -0.48
C LEU A 185 -18.24 -0.70 -1.21
N ALA A 186 -18.30 -1.82 -0.49
CA ALA A 186 -18.27 -3.14 -1.11
C ALA A 186 -19.45 -3.36 -2.06
N GLU A 187 -20.64 -2.89 -1.69
CA GLU A 187 -21.85 -2.95 -2.53
C GLU A 187 -21.76 -1.96 -3.70
N GLU A 188 -21.42 -0.69 -3.44
CA GLU A 188 -21.32 0.34 -4.49
C GLU A 188 -20.27 0.00 -5.57
N PHE A 189 -19.18 -0.66 -5.16
CA PHE A 189 -18.08 -1.03 -6.06
C PHE A 189 -18.14 -2.47 -6.57
N LYS A 190 -19.22 -3.22 -6.30
CA LYS A 190 -19.31 -4.65 -6.67
C LYS A 190 -19.14 -4.88 -8.17
N ASP A 191 -19.73 -4.00 -8.99
CA ASP A 191 -19.75 -4.09 -10.46
C ASP A 191 -18.73 -3.14 -11.12
N LYS A 192 -17.97 -2.39 -10.33
CA LYS A 192 -16.94 -1.49 -10.86
C LYS A 192 -15.77 -2.28 -11.41
N LYS A 193 -15.26 -1.83 -12.56
CA LYS A 193 -14.09 -2.42 -13.20
C LYS A 193 -12.86 -2.28 -12.33
N ARG A 194 -12.02 -3.29 -12.39
CA ARG A 194 -10.78 -3.39 -11.64
C ARG A 194 -9.62 -3.49 -12.61
N VAL A 195 -8.50 -2.88 -12.24
CA VAL A 195 -7.24 -3.01 -12.95
C VAL A 195 -6.87 -4.50 -12.99
N SER A 196 -6.66 -5.03 -14.19
CA SER A 196 -6.23 -6.42 -14.37
C SER A 196 -4.74 -6.55 -14.09
N LEU A 197 -4.38 -7.32 -13.04
CA LEU A 197 -2.99 -7.60 -12.68
C LEU A 197 -2.66 -9.07 -12.94
N GLU A 198 -1.66 -9.30 -13.78
CA GLU A 198 -1.13 -10.62 -14.08
C GLU A 198 -0.04 -11.03 -13.07
N GLU A 199 0.38 -12.29 -13.16
CA GLU A 199 1.46 -12.82 -12.32
C GLU A 199 2.79 -12.11 -12.61
N GLY A 200 3.53 -11.79 -11.55
CA GLY A 200 4.83 -11.10 -11.66
C GLY A 200 4.74 -9.60 -11.94
N GLN A 201 3.56 -9.07 -12.28
CA GLN A 201 3.42 -7.64 -12.56
C GLN A 201 3.54 -6.79 -11.29
N VAL A 202 4.30 -5.70 -11.42
CA VAL A 202 4.40 -4.67 -10.39
C VAL A 202 3.37 -3.60 -10.69
N VAL A 203 2.53 -3.28 -9.71
CA VAL A 203 1.63 -2.14 -9.80
C VAL A 203 2.18 -0.97 -9.01
N ARG A 204 2.18 0.20 -9.65
CA ARG A 204 2.43 1.49 -9.02
C ARG A 204 1.10 2.18 -8.79
N PHE A 205 0.94 2.78 -7.62
CA PHE A 205 -0.15 3.70 -7.34
C PHE A 205 0.30 4.88 -6.48
N SER A 206 -0.26 6.05 -6.76
CA SER A 206 0.01 7.26 -6.00
C SER A 206 -0.68 7.23 -4.64
N TRP A 207 -0.21 8.08 -3.73
CA TRP A 207 -0.81 8.27 -2.41
C TRP A 207 -0.85 9.76 -2.05
N GLY A 208 -1.72 10.12 -1.10
CA GLY A 208 -1.82 11.47 -0.54
C GLY A 208 -2.32 12.54 -1.51
N ARG A 209 -2.82 12.15 -2.70
CA ARG A 209 -3.43 13.04 -3.69
C ARG A 209 -4.91 12.72 -3.85
N GLU A 210 -5.71 13.73 -4.17
CA GLU A 210 -7.15 13.59 -4.43
C GLU A 210 -7.44 12.55 -5.52
N ASP A 211 -6.60 12.49 -6.56
CA ASP A 211 -6.72 11.55 -7.68
C ASP A 211 -6.07 10.18 -7.44
N SER A 212 -5.57 9.89 -6.23
CA SER A 212 -4.96 8.60 -5.91
C SER A 212 -5.96 7.45 -6.04
N PRO A 213 -5.57 6.28 -6.54
CA PRO A 213 -6.51 5.21 -6.81
C PRO A 213 -7.09 4.61 -5.53
N VAL A 214 -8.37 4.22 -5.62
CA VAL A 214 -9.05 3.43 -4.59
C VAL A 214 -8.67 1.98 -4.76
N HIS A 215 -8.20 1.37 -3.67
CA HIS A 215 -7.69 0.00 -3.69
C HIS A 215 -8.05 -0.74 -2.41
N SER A 216 -7.85 -2.05 -2.43
CA SER A 216 -8.10 -2.94 -1.30
C SER A 216 -7.26 -4.21 -1.36
N GLU A 217 -7.08 -4.84 -0.21
CA GLU A 217 -6.72 -6.25 -0.16
C GLU A 217 -7.84 -7.12 -0.77
N PRO A 218 -7.48 -8.23 -1.45
CA PRO A 218 -8.45 -9.20 -1.92
C PRO A 218 -8.93 -10.09 -0.77
N ASP A 219 -10.03 -10.81 -1.02
CA ASP A 219 -10.45 -11.92 -0.15
C ASP A 219 -9.31 -12.93 0.03
N LEU A 220 -9.00 -13.25 1.28
CA LEU A 220 -7.88 -14.11 1.64
C LEU A 220 -8.35 -15.57 1.72
N VAL A 221 -8.82 -16.11 0.60
CA VAL A 221 -9.21 -17.53 0.48
C VAL A 221 -8.03 -18.50 0.48
N GLY A 222 -6.80 -17.98 0.41
CA GLY A 222 -5.56 -18.74 0.29
C GLY A 222 -4.38 -18.03 0.96
N ASP A 223 -3.26 -18.73 1.06
CA ASP A 223 -1.99 -18.15 1.50
C ASP A 223 -1.61 -16.97 0.57
N ARG A 224 -1.17 -15.86 1.16
CA ARG A 224 -0.80 -14.65 0.40
C ARG A 224 0.52 -14.07 0.88
N VAL A 225 1.39 -13.73 -0.07
CA VAL A 225 2.65 -13.02 0.16
C VAL A 225 2.65 -11.76 -0.70
N PHE A 226 2.58 -10.62 -0.03
CA PHE A 226 2.44 -9.31 -0.66
C PHE A 226 3.57 -8.38 -0.24
N VAL A 227 4.23 -7.78 -1.22
CA VAL A 227 5.40 -6.92 -1.03
C VAL A 227 5.05 -5.51 -1.49
N THR A 228 5.39 -4.51 -0.69
CA THR A 228 5.27 -3.11 -1.10
C THR A 228 6.53 -2.32 -0.80
N VAL A 229 6.87 -1.36 -1.65
CA VAL A 229 7.94 -0.39 -1.39
C VAL A 229 7.49 1.04 -1.67
N LEU A 230 7.88 1.95 -0.80
CA LEU A 230 7.81 3.39 -1.01
C LEU A 230 9.22 3.96 -0.94
N PHE A 231 9.56 4.87 -1.84
CA PHE A 231 10.87 5.52 -1.85
C PHE A 231 10.77 6.98 -1.38
N GLY A 232 11.82 7.43 -0.71
CA GLY A 232 11.98 8.81 -0.29
C GLY A 232 13.44 9.15 0.00
N SER A 233 13.68 10.40 0.36
CA SER A 233 14.95 10.79 0.96
C SER A 233 15.09 10.17 2.36
N GLU A 234 16.30 10.18 2.90
CA GLU A 234 16.52 9.77 4.29
C GLU A 234 15.67 10.58 5.27
N ARG A 235 15.53 11.91 5.05
CA ARG A 235 14.71 12.79 5.89
C ARG A 235 13.25 12.35 5.89
N GLU A 236 12.68 12.12 4.71
CA GLU A 236 11.29 11.69 4.56
C GLU A 236 11.00 10.37 5.26
N VAL A 237 11.88 9.38 5.08
CA VAL A 237 11.70 8.05 5.69
C VAL A 237 11.91 8.10 7.21
N ARG A 238 12.81 8.97 7.72
CA ARG A 238 12.94 9.21 9.17
C ARG A 238 11.68 9.83 9.77
N SER A 239 11.05 10.81 9.11
CA SER A 239 9.76 11.35 9.55
C SER A 239 8.66 10.28 9.56
N MET A 240 8.67 9.35 8.59
CA MET A 240 7.76 8.19 8.64
C MET A 240 8.02 7.31 9.86
N CYS A 241 9.28 7.07 10.23
CA CYS A 241 9.63 6.29 11.41
C CYS A 241 9.03 6.91 12.69
N GLU A 242 9.09 8.24 12.82
CA GLU A 242 8.50 8.98 13.94
C GLU A 242 6.98 8.77 14.01
N TRP A 243 6.28 8.86 12.87
CA TRP A 243 4.83 8.64 12.81
C TRP A 243 4.42 7.21 13.13
N ARG A 244 5.28 6.24 12.84
CA ARG A 244 5.02 4.81 13.01
C ARG A 244 5.65 4.20 14.25
N CYS A 245 6.33 4.99 15.07
CA CYS A 245 7.10 4.52 16.22
C CYS A 245 8.10 3.40 15.86
N ALA A 246 8.72 3.49 14.68
CA ALA A 246 9.67 2.52 14.16
C ALA A 246 11.12 3.04 14.26
N GLU A 247 12.10 2.14 14.21
CA GLU A 247 13.52 2.54 14.23
C GLU A 247 14.15 2.53 12.83
N TYR A 248 14.74 3.66 12.45
CA TYR A 248 15.39 3.81 11.14
C TYR A 248 16.58 2.86 10.97
N GLY A 249 16.59 2.12 9.86
CA GLY A 249 17.62 1.17 9.49
C GLY A 249 17.48 -0.19 10.19
N LYS A 250 16.47 -0.39 11.04
CA LYS A 250 16.20 -1.68 11.68
C LYS A 250 15.07 -2.43 10.99
N VAL A 251 15.17 -3.75 11.07
CA VAL A 251 14.15 -4.67 10.60
C VAL A 251 13.24 -5.03 11.76
N GLU A 252 11.93 -4.98 11.52
CA GLU A 252 10.89 -5.37 12.45
C GLU A 252 10.07 -6.52 11.84
N TRP A 253 10.02 -7.67 12.50
CA TRP A 253 9.26 -8.86 12.07
C TRP A 253 9.02 -9.86 13.20
#